data_AF-A0A9X9A581-F1
#
_entry.id   AF-A0A9X9A581-F1
#
_cell.length_a   1.000
_cell.length_b   1.000
_cell.length_c   1.000
_cell.angle_alpha   90.00
_cell.angle_beta   90.00
_cell.angle_gamma   90.00
#
_symmetry.space_group_name_H-M   'P 1'
#
loop_
_entity.id
_entity.type
_entity.pdbx_description
1 polymer ?
#
loop_
_entity_poly.entity_id
_entity_poly.type
_entity_poly.pdbx_seq_one_letter_code
_entity_poly.pdbx_strand_id
1 'polypeptide(L)'
;PLASHMLNPSLCPNIYRFLIEIGQQKTGNNYPYIFSNITNLGISFIPRITYKKFVLAPARWNIKTYSFKECKNEEEFYKHFKVFREKFNIPKLVFLVHFDNRILLDLENKIHLNDLFKETKKIKDNSFISLEESLYTESTDINHSQDCKEFVFSLVNRKKSIIKDDKNIEFSKKLPIISDKERMEYPFENWIFVKLYCVNDRQEEMLGQYLYQFIKENNWYENFFFMRFKDPEFHIRIRF
;
A
#
# COMPACT_ATOMS: atom_id res chain seq x y z
N PRO A 1 -11.69 -8.27 14.14
CA PRO A 1 -11.06 -9.57 13.85
C PRO A 1 -9.54 -9.45 13.98
N LEU A 2 -8.84 -10.51 14.38
CA LEU A 2 -7.38 -10.49 14.56
C LEU A 2 -6.77 -11.71 13.88
N ALA A 3 -5.65 -11.52 13.18
CA ALA A 3 -4.81 -12.59 12.70
C ALA A 3 -3.56 -12.69 13.58
N SER A 4 -3.29 -13.88 14.13
CA SER A 4 -2.15 -14.13 15.04
C SER A 4 -0.95 -14.78 14.33
N HIS A 5 -0.80 -14.52 13.03
CA HIS A 5 0.25 -15.09 12.18
C HIS A 5 0.82 -14.03 11.23
N MET A 6 2.01 -14.29 10.66
CA MET A 6 2.68 -13.41 9.70
C MET A 6 2.29 -13.64 8.23
N LEU A 7 1.17 -14.35 7.97
CA LEU A 7 0.66 -14.53 6.62
C LEU A 7 0.38 -13.17 5.97
N ASN A 8 0.87 -12.99 4.74
CA ASN A 8 0.60 -11.80 3.96
C ASN A 8 -0.89 -11.70 3.60
N PRO A 9 -1.64 -10.69 4.10
CA PRO A 9 -3.07 -10.54 3.82
C PRO A 9 -3.39 -10.35 2.33
N SER A 10 -2.43 -9.90 1.51
CA SER A 10 -2.64 -9.72 0.07
C SER A 10 -2.80 -11.03 -0.70
N LEU A 11 -2.35 -12.15 -0.12
CA LEU A 11 -2.50 -13.49 -0.70
C LEU A 11 -3.82 -14.16 -0.30
N CYS A 12 -4.60 -13.54 0.59
CA CYS A 12 -5.82 -14.12 1.12
C CYS A 12 -7.05 -13.73 0.28
N PRO A 13 -8.14 -14.51 0.35
CA PRO A 13 -9.42 -14.12 -0.23
C PRO A 13 -9.90 -12.76 0.30
N ASN A 14 -10.59 -11.99 -0.55
CA ASN A 14 -11.03 -10.62 -0.24
C ASN A 14 -11.83 -10.52 1.07
N ILE A 15 -12.69 -11.49 1.36
CA ILE A 15 -13.51 -11.50 2.59
C ILE A 15 -12.61 -11.60 3.83
N TYR A 16 -11.62 -12.50 3.79
CA TYR A 16 -10.69 -12.69 4.89
C TYR A 16 -9.81 -11.45 5.11
N ARG A 17 -9.27 -10.91 4.00
CA ARG A 17 -8.50 -9.66 4.00
C ARG A 17 -9.30 -8.50 4.59
N PHE A 18 -10.54 -8.33 4.15
CA PHE A 18 -11.45 -7.28 4.65
C PHE A 18 -11.68 -7.38 6.17
N LEU A 19 -11.89 -8.58 6.70
CA LEU A 19 -12.07 -8.79 8.14
C LEU A 19 -10.83 -8.41 8.94
N ILE A 20 -9.63 -8.72 8.44
CA ILE A 20 -8.37 -8.32 9.08
C ILE A 20 -8.20 -6.80 9.04
N GLU A 21 -8.36 -6.18 7.87
CA GLU A 21 -8.14 -4.75 7.67
C GLU A 21 -9.12 -3.90 8.51
N ILE A 22 -10.40 -4.28 8.61
CA ILE A 22 -11.35 -3.62 9.53
C ILE A 22 -10.93 -3.75 10.99
N GLY A 23 -10.42 -4.92 11.38
CA GLY A 23 -9.89 -5.12 12.73
C GLY A 23 -8.73 -4.17 13.07
N GLN A 24 -7.97 -3.77 12.05
CA GLN A 24 -6.83 -2.87 12.16
C GLN A 24 -7.20 -1.39 12.01
N GLN A 25 -8.44 -1.04 11.66
CA GLN A 25 -8.86 0.35 11.45
C GLN A 25 -8.61 1.25 12.68
N LYS A 26 -8.70 0.68 13.88
CA LYS A 26 -8.49 1.40 15.15
C LYS A 26 -7.02 1.48 15.56
N THR A 27 -6.16 0.68 14.96
CA THR A 27 -4.71 0.77 15.14
C THR A 27 -4.17 1.72 14.07
N GLY A 28 -3.57 2.84 14.47
CA GLY A 28 -2.97 3.76 13.51
C GLY A 28 -2.03 3.02 12.56
N ASN A 29 -1.95 3.46 11.30
CA ASN A 29 -1.13 2.82 10.28
C ASN A 29 0.26 2.52 10.83
N ASN A 30 0.65 1.24 10.74
CA ASN A 30 1.94 0.77 11.22
C ASN A 30 3.05 1.63 10.58
N TYR A 31 3.85 2.29 11.41
CA TYR A 31 5.00 3.13 11.05
C TYR A 31 6.08 2.50 10.14
N PRO A 32 6.28 1.17 10.04
CA PRO A 32 7.35 0.59 9.20
C PRO A 32 7.25 0.93 7.71
N TYR A 33 6.04 1.20 7.21
CA TYR A 33 5.83 1.42 5.77
C TYR A 33 6.51 2.68 5.23
N ILE A 34 6.79 3.68 6.08
CA ILE A 34 7.46 4.91 5.64
C ILE A 34 8.87 4.58 5.12
N PHE A 35 9.62 3.77 5.86
CA PHE A 35 10.98 3.41 5.47
C PHE A 35 11.00 2.46 4.27
N SER A 36 10.08 1.48 4.22
CA SER A 36 9.99 0.60 3.04
C SER A 36 9.64 1.37 1.77
N ASN A 37 8.75 2.36 1.85
CA ASN A 37 8.39 3.19 0.70
C ASN A 37 9.58 4.00 0.20
N ILE A 38 10.36 4.61 1.10
CA ILE A 38 11.59 5.34 0.73
C ILE A 38 12.57 4.40 0.01
N THR A 39 12.74 3.17 0.51
CA THR A 39 13.65 2.22 -0.13
C THR A 39 13.22 1.77 -1.52
N ASN A 40 11.92 1.83 -1.83
CA ASN A 40 11.38 1.44 -3.14
C ASN A 40 11.42 2.55 -4.20
N LEU A 41 11.82 3.78 -3.84
CA LEU A 41 11.90 4.91 -4.78
C LEU A 41 13.02 4.79 -5.81
N GLY A 42 13.90 3.79 -5.71
CA GLY A 42 14.99 3.57 -6.68
C GLY A 42 16.06 4.66 -6.69
N ILE A 43 16.18 5.42 -5.59
CA ILE A 43 17.22 6.43 -5.39
C ILE A 43 18.58 5.74 -5.26
N SER A 44 19.62 6.25 -5.94
CA SER A 44 20.93 5.58 -6.00
C SER A 44 21.61 5.38 -4.65
N PHE A 45 21.40 6.28 -3.69
CA PHE A 45 21.91 6.16 -2.33
C PHE A 45 20.87 6.67 -1.33
N ILE A 46 20.66 5.91 -0.28
CA ILE A 46 19.80 6.24 0.85
C ILE A 46 20.68 6.19 2.10
N PRO A 47 20.83 7.30 2.85
CA PRO A 47 21.66 7.31 4.05
C PRO A 47 21.03 6.48 5.17
N ARG A 48 21.86 6.05 6.12
CA ARG A 48 21.39 5.41 7.35
C ARG A 48 20.45 6.36 8.10
N ILE A 49 19.24 5.89 8.40
CA ILE A 49 18.27 6.62 9.19
C ILE A 49 18.35 6.12 10.63
N THR A 50 18.63 7.02 11.57
CA THR A 50 18.78 6.69 12.99
C THR A 50 17.88 7.55 13.85
N TYR A 51 17.47 6.99 14.99
CA TYR A 51 16.82 7.74 16.06
C TYR A 51 17.47 7.38 17.39
N LYS A 52 18.17 8.35 17.99
CA LYS A 52 18.99 8.13 19.19
C LYS A 52 20.01 7.00 18.95
N LYS A 53 19.90 5.89 19.67
CA LYS A 53 20.77 4.71 19.56
C LYS A 53 20.21 3.63 18.63
N PHE A 54 19.05 3.85 18.02
CA PHE A 54 18.39 2.88 17.15
C PHE A 54 18.66 3.21 15.68
N VAL A 55 19.11 2.21 14.93
CA VAL A 55 19.11 2.26 13.46
C VAL A 55 17.72 1.86 13.00
N LEU A 56 16.99 2.80 12.38
CA LEU A 56 15.64 2.56 11.86
C LEU A 56 15.68 1.98 10.44
N ALA A 57 16.60 2.48 9.62
CA ALA A 57 16.89 1.93 8.32
C ALA A 57 18.41 2.01 8.05
N PRO A 58 19.06 0.90 7.68
CA PRO A 58 20.46 0.91 7.25
C PRO A 58 20.65 1.68 5.94
N ALA A 59 21.85 2.21 5.72
CA ALA A 59 22.25 2.80 4.46
C ALA A 59 22.11 1.80 3.31
N ARG A 60 21.62 2.28 2.16
CA ARG A 60 21.35 1.46 0.98
C ARG A 60 21.88 2.11 -0.28
N TRP A 61 22.47 1.30 -1.17
CA TRP A 61 22.94 1.70 -2.49
C TRP A 61 22.19 0.91 -3.55
N ASN A 62 21.51 1.62 -4.46
CA ASN A 62 20.75 1.02 -5.53
C ASN A 62 21.54 1.09 -6.84
N ILE A 63 21.98 -0.08 -7.31
CA ILE A 63 22.68 -0.25 -8.58
C ILE A 63 21.64 -0.39 -9.69
N LYS A 64 21.52 0.63 -10.53
CA LYS A 64 20.60 0.64 -11.67
C LYS A 64 21.18 -0.16 -12.84
N THR A 65 20.31 -0.75 -13.65
CA THR A 65 20.68 -1.60 -14.80
C THR A 65 21.72 -1.00 -15.74
N TYR A 66 21.59 0.29 -16.05
CA TYR A 66 22.50 0.98 -16.97
C TYR A 66 23.92 1.14 -16.43
N SER A 67 24.14 1.00 -15.12
CA SER A 67 25.44 1.29 -14.49
C SER A 67 26.54 0.33 -14.97
N PHE A 68 26.18 -0.91 -15.32
CA PHE A 68 27.12 -1.96 -15.73
C PHE A 68 26.69 -2.69 -17.01
N LYS A 69 25.75 -2.12 -17.79
CA LYS A 69 25.20 -2.74 -19.00
C LYS A 69 26.26 -2.97 -20.09
N GLU A 70 27.31 -2.15 -20.10
CA GLU A 70 28.40 -2.21 -21.07
C GLU A 70 29.52 -3.20 -20.68
N CYS A 71 29.55 -3.66 -19.42
CA CYS A 71 30.57 -4.60 -18.94
C CYS A 71 30.31 -6.00 -19.49
N LYS A 72 31.13 -6.43 -20.46
CA LYS A 72 30.97 -7.76 -21.08
C LYS A 72 31.58 -8.85 -20.19
N ASN A 73 32.72 -8.52 -19.57
CA ASN A 73 33.56 -9.47 -18.85
C ASN A 73 33.64 -9.14 -17.35
N GLU A 74 33.98 -10.15 -16.53
CA GLU A 74 34.15 -9.99 -15.08
C GLU A 74 35.23 -8.96 -14.73
N GLU A 75 36.34 -8.93 -15.47
CA GLU A 75 37.45 -8.00 -15.20
C GLU A 75 37.07 -6.53 -15.42
N GLU A 76 36.26 -6.25 -16.45
CA GLU A 76 35.74 -4.90 -16.72
C GLU A 76 34.81 -4.48 -15.59
N PHE A 77 33.90 -5.39 -15.19
CA PHE A 77 33.01 -5.16 -14.07
C PHE A 77 33.78 -4.84 -12.78
N TYR A 78 34.82 -5.61 -12.44
CA TYR A 78 35.61 -5.34 -11.24
C TYR A 78 36.29 -3.96 -11.26
N LYS A 79 36.83 -3.53 -12.42
CA LYS A 79 37.43 -2.20 -12.56
C LYS A 79 36.40 -1.08 -12.36
N HIS A 80 35.26 -1.17 -13.05
CA HIS A 80 34.19 -0.17 -12.93
C HIS A 80 33.54 -0.18 -11.55
N PHE A 81 33.32 -1.35 -10.97
CA PHE A 81 32.74 -1.50 -9.64
C PHE A 81 33.67 -0.96 -8.56
N LYS A 82 35.00 -1.07 -8.72
CA LYS A 82 35.96 -0.44 -7.79
C LYS A 82 35.80 1.08 -7.76
N VAL A 83 35.72 1.72 -8.94
CA VAL A 83 35.47 3.18 -9.04
C VAL A 83 34.11 3.54 -8.46
N PHE A 84 33.08 2.73 -8.71
CA PHE A 84 31.75 2.92 -8.14
C PHE A 84 31.75 2.83 -6.62
N ARG A 85 32.43 1.83 -6.05
CA ARG A 85 32.60 1.62 -4.60
C ARG A 85 33.29 2.81 -3.95
N GLU A 86 34.36 3.32 -4.56
CA GLU A 86 35.08 4.51 -4.07
C GLU A 86 34.20 5.77 -4.15
N LYS A 87 33.47 5.97 -5.25
CA LYS A 87 32.58 7.13 -5.42
C LYS A 87 31.46 7.20 -4.38
N PHE A 88 30.89 6.05 -4.02
CA PHE A 88 29.75 5.96 -3.10
C PHE A 88 30.13 5.53 -1.67
N ASN A 89 31.43 5.39 -1.39
CA ASN A 89 31.98 4.92 -0.11
C ASN A 89 31.30 3.65 0.40
N ILE A 90 31.15 2.65 -0.47
CA ILE A 90 30.49 1.38 -0.11
C ILE A 90 31.44 0.57 0.78
N PRO A 91 31.00 0.13 1.98
CA PRO A 91 31.84 -0.62 2.91
C PRO A 91 32.21 -1.99 2.34
N LYS A 92 33.21 -2.64 2.96
CA LYS A 92 33.67 -3.99 2.55
C LYS A 92 32.55 -5.03 2.62
N LEU A 93 31.83 -5.06 3.74
CA LEU A 93 30.76 -6.01 4.00
C LEU A 93 29.40 -5.33 3.73
N VAL A 94 28.63 -5.91 2.83
CA VAL A 94 27.28 -5.44 2.48
C VAL A 94 26.32 -6.61 2.30
N PHE A 95 25.05 -6.38 2.52
CA PHE A 95 24.00 -7.31 2.17
C PHE A 95 23.48 -7.04 0.76
N LEU A 96 23.49 -8.05 -0.10
CA LEU A 96 22.68 -8.05 -1.30
C LEU A 96 21.24 -8.38 -0.90
N VAL A 97 20.33 -7.43 -1.14
CA VAL A 97 18.92 -7.54 -0.74
C VAL A 97 18.06 -7.86 -1.95
N HIS A 98 17.29 -8.95 -1.85
CA HIS A 98 16.31 -9.37 -2.84
C HIS A 98 15.01 -9.78 -2.15
N PHE A 99 14.00 -8.90 -2.19
CA PHE A 99 12.79 -9.00 -1.38
C PHE A 99 13.14 -9.23 0.10
N ASP A 100 12.74 -10.37 0.67
CA ASP A 100 12.97 -10.73 2.07
C ASP A 100 14.34 -11.40 2.30
N ASN A 101 15.06 -11.75 1.23
CA ASN A 101 16.35 -12.42 1.33
C ASN A 101 17.50 -11.42 1.39
N ARG A 102 18.46 -11.70 2.27
CA ARG A 102 19.69 -10.92 2.43
C ARG A 102 20.88 -11.85 2.38
N ILE A 103 21.81 -11.60 1.47
CA ILE A 103 23.04 -12.39 1.31
C ILE A 103 24.21 -11.50 1.68
N LEU A 104 25.00 -11.90 2.68
CA LEU A 104 26.20 -11.16 3.06
C LEU A 104 27.26 -11.34 1.97
N LEU A 105 27.72 -10.23 1.41
CA LEU A 105 28.81 -10.16 0.45
C LEU A 105 30.00 -9.45 1.05
N ASP A 106 31.16 -10.10 0.92
CA ASP A 106 32.47 -9.46 1.07
C ASP A 106 32.94 -8.96 -0.29
N LEU A 107 32.97 -7.64 -0.47
CA LEU A 107 33.37 -6.98 -1.71
C LEU A 107 34.88 -7.02 -1.99
N GLU A 108 35.68 -7.64 -1.13
CA GLU A 108 37.08 -7.99 -1.42
C GLU A 108 37.23 -9.44 -1.89
N ASN A 109 36.23 -10.29 -1.66
CA ASN A 109 36.21 -11.67 -2.12
C ASN A 109 35.75 -11.73 -3.60
N LYS A 110 36.63 -12.25 -4.47
CA LYS A 110 36.35 -12.37 -5.91
C LYS A 110 35.12 -13.24 -6.22
N ILE A 111 34.85 -14.27 -5.42
CA ILE A 111 33.69 -15.16 -5.63
C ILE A 111 32.40 -14.37 -5.42
N HIS A 112 32.31 -13.62 -4.32
CA HIS A 112 31.14 -12.80 -3.99
C HIS A 112 30.93 -11.67 -5.01
N LEU A 113 32.01 -11.06 -5.51
CA LEU A 113 31.93 -10.08 -6.59
C LEU A 113 31.43 -10.70 -7.90
N ASN A 114 31.80 -11.94 -8.21
CA ASN A 114 31.27 -12.65 -9.36
C ASN A 114 29.76 -12.92 -9.21
N ASP A 115 29.32 -13.30 -8.01
CA ASP A 115 27.88 -13.49 -7.76
C ASP A 115 27.11 -12.18 -7.92
N LEU A 116 27.64 -11.06 -7.44
CA LEU A 116 27.08 -9.74 -7.69
C LEU A 116 27.01 -9.43 -9.20
N PHE A 117 28.06 -9.74 -9.95
CA PHE A 117 28.09 -9.55 -11.41
C PHE A 117 27.00 -10.38 -12.12
N LYS A 118 26.84 -11.66 -11.77
CA LYS A 118 25.78 -12.52 -12.32
C LYS A 118 24.40 -11.96 -12.04
N GLU A 119 24.17 -11.47 -10.83
CA GLU A 119 22.90 -10.84 -10.48
C GLU A 119 22.68 -9.56 -11.29
N THR A 120 23.71 -8.72 -11.51
CA THR A 120 23.58 -7.52 -12.35
C THR A 120 23.18 -7.81 -13.79
N LYS A 121 23.57 -8.97 -14.34
CA LYS A 121 23.18 -9.42 -15.69
C LYS A 121 21.76 -9.97 -15.79
N LYS A 122 21.18 -10.44 -14.68
CA LYS A 122 19.80 -10.95 -14.63
C LYS A 122 18.73 -9.85 -14.50
N ILE A 123 19.15 -8.62 -14.18
CA ILE A 123 18.22 -7.51 -13.93
C ILE A 123 17.47 -7.14 -15.23
N LYS A 124 16.14 -7.00 -15.15
CA LYS A 124 15.31 -6.50 -16.26
C LYS A 124 15.47 -5.00 -16.43
N ASP A 125 15.24 -4.49 -17.65
CA ASP A 125 15.28 -3.04 -17.91
C ASP A 125 14.34 -2.29 -16.92
N ASN A 126 14.83 -1.15 -16.42
CA ASN A 126 14.18 -0.30 -15.41
C ASN A 126 14.06 -0.87 -13.98
N SER A 127 14.84 -1.88 -13.61
CA SER A 127 14.97 -2.34 -12.22
C SER A 127 16.37 -2.10 -11.63
N PHE A 128 16.53 -2.35 -10.34
CA PHE A 128 17.79 -2.09 -9.61
C PHE A 128 18.10 -3.20 -8.61
N ILE A 129 19.38 -3.40 -8.35
CA ILE A 129 19.87 -4.22 -7.24
C ILE A 129 20.10 -3.33 -6.02
N SER A 130 19.65 -3.79 -4.85
CA SER A 130 19.88 -3.10 -3.58
C SER A 130 21.04 -3.73 -2.82
N LEU A 131 22.05 -2.93 -2.50
CA LEU A 131 23.06 -3.25 -1.50
C LEU A 131 22.74 -2.51 -0.21
N GLU A 132 22.75 -3.19 0.91
CA GLU A 132 22.48 -2.65 2.23
C GLU A 132 23.73 -2.75 3.11
N GLU A 133 24.00 -1.75 3.94
CA GLU A 133 25.17 -1.79 4.81
C GLU A 133 25.08 -2.95 5.81
N SER A 134 26.23 -3.54 6.09
CA SER A 134 26.36 -4.44 7.23
C SER A 134 26.53 -3.62 8.50
N LEU A 135 25.63 -3.83 9.48
CA LEU A 135 25.80 -3.29 10.84
C LEU A 135 26.72 -4.17 11.70
N TYR A 136 27.19 -5.29 11.15
CA TYR A 136 28.18 -6.11 11.82
C TYR A 136 29.47 -5.30 11.95
N THR A 137 29.85 -5.06 13.21
CA THR A 137 31.20 -4.63 13.51
C THR A 137 31.99 -5.91 13.71
N GLU A 138 33.11 -6.11 12.99
CA GLU A 138 34.08 -7.14 13.35
C GLU A 138 34.56 -6.81 14.77
N SER A 139 33.94 -7.39 15.78
CA SER A 139 34.44 -7.29 17.15
C SER A 139 35.73 -8.08 17.21
N THR A 140 36.77 -7.43 17.72
CA THR A 140 38.13 -7.94 17.89
C THR A 140 38.26 -9.10 18.89
N ASP A 141 37.15 -9.61 19.43
CA ASP A 141 37.15 -10.72 20.38
C ASP A 141 36.99 -12.07 19.66
N ILE A 142 38.15 -12.66 19.37
CA ILE A 142 38.37 -13.91 18.62
C ILE A 142 37.76 -15.17 19.30
N ASN A 143 37.23 -15.05 20.53
CA ASN A 143 36.84 -16.21 21.34
C ASN A 143 35.36 -16.58 21.33
N HIS A 144 34.51 -15.83 20.62
CA HIS A 144 33.11 -16.23 20.43
C HIS A 144 32.77 -16.22 18.95
N SER A 145 32.40 -17.39 18.41
CA SER A 145 31.64 -17.44 17.15
C SER A 145 30.38 -16.62 17.35
N GLN A 146 30.38 -15.41 16.80
CA GLN A 146 29.35 -14.44 17.08
C GLN A 146 28.13 -14.79 16.23
N ASP A 147 27.28 -15.67 16.76
CA ASP A 147 26.04 -16.07 16.10
C ASP A 147 25.18 -14.83 15.79
N CYS A 148 24.69 -14.75 14.56
CA CYS A 148 23.73 -13.74 14.15
C CYS A 148 22.39 -14.00 14.86
N LYS A 149 22.00 -13.13 15.79
CA LYS A 149 20.75 -13.26 16.56
C LYS A 149 19.78 -12.14 16.23
N GLU A 150 18.55 -12.51 15.92
CA GLU A 150 17.43 -11.60 15.79
C GLU A 150 16.50 -11.73 17.00
N PHE A 151 16.06 -10.60 17.56
CA PHE A 151 15.15 -10.56 18.69
C PHE A 151 13.88 -9.82 18.31
N VAL A 152 12.73 -10.46 18.53
CA VAL A 152 11.40 -9.88 18.27
C VAL A 152 10.75 -9.54 19.61
N PHE A 153 10.39 -8.27 19.79
CA PHE A 153 9.77 -7.77 21.01
C PHE A 153 8.33 -7.33 20.75
N SER A 154 7.39 -7.88 21.51
CA SER A 154 5.98 -7.46 21.49
C SER A 154 5.76 -6.23 22.35
N LEU A 155 5.35 -5.12 21.73
CA LEU A 155 5.04 -3.87 22.42
C LEU A 155 3.53 -3.69 22.53
N VAL A 156 3.04 -3.39 23.73
CA VAL A 156 1.62 -3.12 23.98
C VAL A 156 1.46 -1.67 24.40
N ASN A 157 0.52 -0.96 23.77
CA ASN A 157 0.19 0.40 24.17
C ASN A 157 -0.50 0.37 25.55
N ARG A 158 0.19 0.89 26.57
CA ARG A 158 -0.34 1.00 27.95
C ARG A 158 -1.11 2.29 28.20
N LYS A 159 -1.07 3.26 27.28
CA LYS A 159 -1.83 4.50 27.41
C LYS A 159 -3.31 4.20 27.14
N LYS A 160 -4.21 4.80 27.92
CA LYS A 160 -5.63 4.75 27.63
C LYS A 160 -5.85 5.34 26.22
N SER A 161 -6.59 4.61 25.39
CA SER A 161 -6.97 5.07 24.05
C SER A 161 -7.61 6.46 24.15
N ILE A 162 -7.13 7.40 23.34
CA ILE A 162 -7.74 8.73 23.20
C ILE A 162 -9.07 8.60 22.45
N ILE A 163 -9.17 7.60 21.56
CA ILE A 163 -10.41 7.21 20.91
C ILE A 163 -11.24 6.50 21.97
N LYS A 164 -12.19 7.25 22.55
CA LYS A 164 -13.31 6.65 23.27
C LYS A 164 -14.08 5.86 22.23
N ASP A 165 -14.05 4.54 22.34
CA ASP A 165 -15.14 3.76 21.79
C ASP A 165 -16.39 4.31 22.47
N ASP A 166 -17.28 4.95 21.72
CA ASP A 166 -18.61 5.28 22.19
C ASP A 166 -19.34 3.96 22.43
N LYS A 167 -19.06 3.35 23.59
CA LYS A 167 -19.72 2.15 24.09
C LYS A 167 -21.23 2.39 24.32
N ASN A 168 -21.67 3.65 24.24
CA ASN A 168 -23.02 4.10 24.47
C ASN A 168 -23.80 4.42 23.18
N ILE A 169 -23.24 4.17 22.00
CA ILE A 169 -24.12 3.97 20.84
C ILE A 169 -24.67 2.55 21.06
N GLU A 170 -25.85 2.45 21.68
CA GLU A 170 -26.69 1.27 21.52
C GLU A 170 -26.72 1.01 20.02
N PHE A 171 -25.96 0.01 19.57
CA PHE A 171 -26.02 -0.40 18.18
C PHE A 171 -27.47 -0.77 17.96
N SER A 172 -28.11 0.15 17.23
CA SER A 172 -29.50 0.23 16.88
C SER A 172 -30.10 -1.16 16.76
N LYS A 173 -31.28 -1.36 17.37
CA LYS A 173 -32.20 -2.49 17.15
C LYS A 173 -31.86 -3.18 15.84
N LYS A 174 -31.55 -4.49 15.88
CA LYS A 174 -31.31 -5.29 14.67
C LYS A 174 -32.40 -4.96 13.66
N LEU A 175 -32.06 -4.16 12.66
CA LEU A 175 -33.00 -3.82 11.60
C LEU A 175 -33.29 -5.14 10.88
N PRO A 176 -34.54 -5.42 10.52
CA PRO A 176 -34.87 -6.61 9.77
C PRO A 176 -34.05 -6.60 8.47
N ILE A 177 -33.50 -7.76 8.12
CA ILE A 177 -32.90 -7.96 6.81
C ILE A 177 -34.07 -8.04 5.83
N ILE A 178 -34.27 -6.98 5.06
CA ILE A 178 -35.26 -6.94 3.98
C ILE A 178 -34.65 -7.64 2.77
N SER A 179 -35.32 -8.66 2.26
CA SER A 179 -34.87 -9.36 1.06
C SER A 179 -34.97 -8.48 -0.18
N ASP A 180 -34.17 -8.77 -1.21
CA ASP A 180 -34.28 -8.03 -2.47
C ASP A 180 -35.68 -8.14 -3.08
N LYS A 181 -36.38 -9.26 -2.88
CA LYS A 181 -37.75 -9.46 -3.33
C LYS A 181 -38.76 -8.51 -2.65
N GLU A 182 -38.53 -8.17 -1.38
CA GLU A 182 -39.38 -7.24 -0.62
C GLU A 182 -39.01 -5.77 -0.87
N ARG A 183 -37.77 -5.51 -1.33
CA ARG A 183 -37.25 -4.15 -1.55
C ARG A 183 -37.40 -3.68 -3.00
N MET A 184 -37.36 -4.62 -3.95
CA MET A 184 -37.43 -4.33 -5.37
C MET A 184 -38.88 -4.09 -5.77
N GLU A 185 -39.14 -2.88 -6.26
CA GLU A 185 -40.38 -2.50 -6.92
C GLU A 185 -40.09 -2.45 -8.42
N TYR A 186 -40.79 -3.26 -9.22
CA TYR A 186 -40.61 -3.24 -10.66
C TYR A 186 -41.36 -2.07 -11.29
N PRO A 187 -40.91 -1.56 -12.45
CA PRO A 187 -41.63 -0.52 -13.17
C PRO A 187 -43.08 -0.93 -13.41
N PHE A 188 -44.01 0.00 -13.17
CA PHE A 188 -45.46 -0.19 -13.35
C PHE A 188 -46.12 -1.17 -12.37
N GLU A 189 -45.43 -1.58 -11.30
CA GLU A 189 -46.09 -2.15 -10.12
C GLU A 189 -46.61 -0.99 -9.25
N ASN A 190 -46.01 -0.73 -8.10
CA ASN A 190 -46.41 0.38 -7.24
C ASN A 190 -45.72 1.70 -7.60
N TRP A 191 -44.64 1.65 -8.38
CA TRP A 191 -43.81 2.82 -8.68
C TRP A 191 -43.39 2.89 -10.15
N ILE A 192 -43.35 4.12 -10.67
CA ILE A 192 -42.64 4.44 -11.90
C ILE A 192 -41.41 5.27 -11.54
N PHE A 193 -40.22 4.68 -11.70
CA PHE A 193 -38.93 5.35 -11.43
C PHE A 193 -38.27 5.81 -12.74
N VAL A 194 -38.10 7.13 -12.88
CA VAL A 194 -37.48 7.76 -14.05
C VAL A 194 -36.18 8.45 -13.65
N LYS A 195 -35.13 8.25 -14.46
CA LYS A 195 -33.90 9.05 -14.43
C LYS A 195 -33.90 10.04 -15.59
N LEU A 196 -34.10 11.32 -15.31
CA LEU A 196 -34.05 12.40 -16.29
C LEU A 196 -32.67 13.05 -16.30
N TYR A 197 -31.83 12.65 -17.25
CA TYR A 197 -30.52 13.26 -17.44
C TYR A 197 -30.65 14.67 -18.02
N CYS A 198 -30.05 15.64 -17.34
CA CYS A 198 -30.09 17.04 -17.74
C CYS A 198 -28.86 17.77 -17.16
N VAL A 199 -28.43 18.83 -17.86
CA VAL A 199 -27.33 19.67 -17.38
C VAL A 199 -27.70 20.32 -16.05
N ASN A 200 -26.73 20.40 -15.13
CA ASN A 200 -26.95 20.89 -13.76
C ASN A 200 -27.62 22.28 -13.75
N ASP A 201 -27.18 23.18 -14.63
CA ASP A 201 -27.64 24.58 -14.67
C ASP A 201 -29.08 24.73 -15.16
N ARG A 202 -29.64 23.71 -15.83
CA ARG A 202 -31.02 23.70 -16.29
C ARG A 202 -31.94 22.82 -15.45
N GLN A 203 -31.46 22.28 -14.32
CA GLN A 203 -32.31 21.46 -13.45
C GLN A 203 -33.48 22.25 -12.85
N GLU A 204 -33.29 23.53 -12.53
CA GLU A 204 -34.37 24.39 -12.03
C GLU A 204 -35.45 24.61 -13.10
N GLU A 205 -35.05 24.81 -14.35
CA GLU A 205 -35.96 24.93 -15.48
C GLU A 205 -36.72 23.62 -15.74
N MET A 206 -36.00 22.49 -15.72
CA MET A 206 -36.59 21.14 -15.83
C MET A 206 -37.62 20.86 -14.75
N LEU A 207 -37.36 21.26 -13.49
CA LEU A 207 -38.28 21.04 -12.37
C LEU A 207 -39.46 22.03 -12.39
N GLY A 208 -39.17 23.33 -12.50
CA GLY A 208 -40.15 24.40 -12.35
C GLY A 208 -41.05 24.61 -13.56
N GLN A 209 -40.63 24.21 -14.76
CA GLN A 209 -41.42 24.38 -15.98
C GLN A 209 -41.91 23.02 -16.49
N TYR A 210 -40.99 22.18 -16.96
CA TYR A 210 -41.35 20.96 -17.69
C TYR A 210 -41.99 19.89 -16.79
N LEU A 211 -41.37 19.60 -15.64
CA LEU A 211 -41.93 18.63 -14.70
C LEU A 211 -43.23 19.17 -14.07
N TYR A 212 -43.26 20.44 -13.69
CA TYR A 212 -44.48 21.08 -13.18
C TYR A 212 -45.65 20.98 -14.17
N GLN A 213 -45.40 21.28 -15.46
CA GLN A 213 -46.41 21.15 -16.50
C GLN A 213 -46.87 19.70 -16.68
N PHE A 214 -45.93 18.75 -16.74
CA PHE A 214 -46.23 17.33 -16.84
C PHE A 214 -47.13 16.84 -15.70
N ILE A 215 -46.83 17.24 -14.46
CA ILE A 215 -47.60 16.91 -13.26
C ILE A 215 -49.02 17.50 -13.35
N LYS A 216 -49.15 18.72 -13.86
CA LYS A 216 -50.45 19.39 -13.97
C LYS A 216 -51.37 18.76 -15.02
N GLU A 217 -50.79 18.24 -16.10
CA GLU A 217 -51.53 17.65 -17.23
C GLU A 217 -51.91 16.18 -17.03
N ASN A 218 -51.39 15.53 -15.99
CA ASN A 218 -51.56 14.10 -15.76
C ASN A 218 -52.16 13.82 -14.36
N ASN A 219 -53.00 12.79 -14.26
CA ASN A 219 -53.64 12.36 -13.01
C ASN A 219 -53.54 10.85 -12.76
N TRP A 220 -52.59 10.18 -13.41
CA TRP A 220 -52.41 8.72 -13.32
C TRP A 220 -51.59 8.26 -12.10
N TYR A 221 -51.10 9.17 -11.26
CA TYR A 221 -50.34 8.88 -10.04
C TYR A 221 -50.99 9.53 -8.81
N GLU A 222 -50.78 8.94 -7.63
CA GLU A 222 -51.31 9.48 -6.37
C GLU A 222 -50.36 10.46 -5.71
N ASN A 223 -49.06 10.14 -5.69
CA ASN A 223 -48.02 10.94 -5.07
C ASN A 223 -46.79 10.91 -5.96
N PHE A 224 -45.96 11.95 -5.90
CA PHE A 224 -44.66 11.92 -6.55
C PHE A 224 -43.62 12.61 -5.69
N PHE A 225 -42.36 12.24 -5.90
CA PHE A 225 -41.23 12.97 -5.34
C PHE A 225 -40.04 12.92 -6.29
N PHE A 226 -39.10 13.86 -6.10
CA PHE A 226 -37.88 13.90 -6.88
C PHE A 226 -36.64 14.04 -5.99
N MET A 227 -35.49 13.62 -6.52
CA MET A 227 -34.17 13.84 -5.92
C MET A 227 -33.17 14.22 -7.02
N ARG A 228 -32.25 15.14 -6.72
CA ARG A 228 -31.11 15.45 -7.59
C ARG A 228 -29.98 14.46 -7.33
N PHE A 229 -29.41 13.90 -8.39
CA PHE A 229 -28.32 12.95 -8.32
C PHE A 229 -27.23 13.28 -9.35
N LYS A 230 -26.04 12.74 -9.09
CA LYS A 230 -24.93 12.70 -10.04
C LYS A 230 -24.33 11.31 -10.00
N ASP A 231 -24.61 10.50 -11.01
CA ASP A 231 -24.03 9.16 -11.14
C ASP A 231 -24.26 8.55 -12.53
N PRO A 232 -23.28 8.56 -13.45
CA PRO A 232 -22.08 9.39 -13.42
C PRO A 232 -22.40 10.87 -13.71
N GLU A 233 -23.43 11.13 -14.52
CA GLU A 233 -23.86 12.45 -14.96
C GLU A 233 -24.98 13.02 -14.07
N PHE A 234 -25.16 14.34 -14.14
CA PHE A 234 -26.25 15.03 -13.48
C PHE A 234 -27.62 14.56 -13.99
N HIS A 235 -28.51 14.20 -13.08
CA HIS A 235 -29.87 13.77 -13.40
C HIS A 235 -30.84 14.03 -12.25
N ILE A 236 -32.12 14.09 -12.59
CA ILE A 236 -33.22 14.11 -11.63
C ILE A 236 -33.82 12.71 -11.58
N ARG A 237 -33.90 12.14 -10.38
CA ARG A 237 -34.61 10.90 -10.09
C ARG A 237 -36.02 11.24 -9.68
N ILE A 238 -37.01 10.77 -10.43
CA ILE A 238 -38.43 11.02 -10.15
C ILE A 238 -39.12 9.69 -9.91
N ARG A 239 -39.97 9.65 -8.89
CA ARG A 239 -40.86 8.53 -8.63
C ARG A 239 -42.29 9.04 -8.56
N PHE A 240 -43.16 8.36 -9.30
CA PHE A 240 -44.61 8.51 -9.31
C PHE A 240 -45.24 7.21 -8.79
#